data_AF-A0A914P1R6-F1
#
_entry.id   AF-A0A914P1R6-F1
#
_cell.length_a   1.000
_cell.length_b   1.000
_cell.length_c   1.000
_cell.angle_alpha   90.00
_cell.angle_beta   90.00
_cell.angle_gamma   90.00
#
_symmetry.space_group_name_H-M   'P 1'
#
loop_
_entity.id
_entity.type
_entity.pdbx_description
1 polymer ?
#
loop_
_entity_poly.entity_id
_entity_poly.type
_entity_poly.pdbx_seq_one_letter_code
_entity_poly.pdbx_strand_id
1 'polypeptide(L)'
;MRLRPGFTENFKEIKLTATSMTVPPIPALGRSILTNGNRFAIITKEQENSAKRVFCPNINEAAKFSSKCIMKKDICKCEKRKNKIMCGKQNGPYLKDIFMGEKVLPLVHNGLLLKNENKEIVAIPELTAAILQIRLAGVSFKAQIELNTCKITPYEIVGCYGCEKGVTFKLQCLTDFGRTLATLICPSFTSAVTCEPTANNKTLSLHFDHADIDENCEAFCPASTTRFRISAPFLITLIFTIFSCLIKLLCLRSVGNNRN
;
A
#
# COMPACT_ATOMS: atom_id res chain seq x y z
N MET A 1 -20.82 0.62 -18.80
CA MET A 1 -20.57 2.06 -18.98
C MET A 1 -19.39 2.45 -18.08
N ARG A 2 -18.35 3.09 -18.61
CA ARG A 2 -17.17 3.50 -17.85
C ARG A 2 -17.04 5.01 -17.93
N LEU A 3 -17.41 5.71 -16.86
CA LEU A 3 -17.32 7.17 -16.80
C LEU A 3 -15.85 7.60 -16.73
N ARG A 4 -15.50 8.64 -17.48
CA ARG A 4 -14.19 9.30 -17.43
C ARG A 4 -14.40 10.75 -17.00
N PRO A 5 -13.59 11.29 -16.07
CA PRO A 5 -13.69 12.68 -15.68
C PRO A 5 -13.68 13.62 -16.90
N GLY A 6 -14.62 14.56 -16.95
CA GLY A 6 -14.80 15.53 -18.04
C GLY A 6 -15.56 15.01 -19.26
N PHE A 7 -15.82 13.70 -19.37
CA PHE A 7 -16.59 13.12 -20.47
C PHE A 7 -18.04 12.87 -20.05
N THR A 8 -18.95 13.16 -20.98
CA THR A 8 -20.40 12.93 -20.79
C THR A 8 -20.81 11.66 -21.50
N GLU A 9 -21.31 10.69 -20.74
CA GLU A 9 -21.92 9.47 -21.26
C GLU A 9 -23.43 9.66 -21.37
N ASN A 10 -24.01 9.22 -22.48
CA ASN A 10 -25.44 9.28 -22.71
C ASN A 10 -26.06 7.90 -22.42
N PHE A 11 -27.09 7.89 -21.58
CA PHE A 11 -27.89 6.72 -21.30
C PHE A 11 -29.38 7.09 -21.45
N LYS A 12 -29.92 6.87 -22.66
CA LYS A 12 -31.27 7.30 -23.05
C LYS A 12 -31.49 8.80 -22.79
N GLU A 13 -32.48 9.17 -21.98
CA GLU A 13 -32.84 10.54 -21.61
C GLU A 13 -31.94 11.15 -20.52
N ILE A 14 -30.95 10.38 -20.04
CA ILE A 14 -30.04 10.77 -18.96
C ILE A 14 -28.64 10.97 -19.53
N LYS A 15 -28.04 12.13 -19.23
CA LYS A 15 -26.63 12.41 -19.51
C LYS A 15 -25.87 12.45 -18.20
N LEU A 16 -24.80 11.66 -18.11
CA LEU A 16 -23.98 11.51 -16.93
C LEU A 16 -22.57 12.01 -17.22
N THR A 17 -22.11 12.99 -16.45
CA THR A 17 -20.76 13.52 -16.55
C THR A 17 -20.08 13.35 -15.20
N ALA A 18 -19.01 12.57 -15.12
CA ALA A 18 -18.13 12.64 -13.95
C ALA A 18 -17.34 13.95 -14.03
N THR A 19 -17.62 14.90 -13.14
CA THR A 19 -16.96 16.21 -13.14
C THR A 19 -15.60 16.15 -12.46
N SER A 20 -15.50 15.37 -11.39
CA SER A 20 -14.25 15.11 -10.69
C SER A 20 -14.27 13.73 -10.02
N MET A 21 -13.08 13.20 -9.79
CA MET A 21 -12.85 12.00 -8.98
C MET A 21 -11.70 12.31 -8.04
N THR A 22 -11.92 12.13 -6.75
CA THR A 22 -10.90 12.28 -5.72
C THR A 22 -10.44 10.90 -5.31
N VAL A 23 -9.18 10.61 -5.59
CA VAL A 23 -8.48 9.46 -5.03
C VAL A 23 -7.70 9.99 -3.82
N PRO A 24 -7.75 9.34 -2.63
CA PRO A 24 -6.97 9.79 -1.49
C PRO A 24 -5.49 9.94 -1.85
N PRO A 25 -4.74 10.88 -1.24
CA PRO A 25 -3.32 11.06 -1.53
C PRO A 25 -2.55 9.79 -1.16
N ILE A 26 -1.98 9.12 -2.15
CA ILE A 26 -1.32 7.82 -1.96
C ILE A 26 0.19 7.94 -2.21
N PRO A 27 1.03 7.71 -1.18
CA PRO A 27 2.50 7.70 -1.31
C PRO A 27 3.07 6.59 -2.23
N ALA A 28 2.25 5.64 -2.69
CA ALA A 28 2.70 4.45 -3.41
C ALA A 28 3.14 4.67 -4.87
N LEU A 29 2.79 5.81 -5.50
CA LEU A 29 3.09 6.05 -6.92
C LEU A 29 4.59 6.32 -7.22
N GLY A 30 5.47 6.31 -6.22
CA GLY A 30 6.92 6.49 -6.38
C GLY A 30 7.76 5.21 -6.29
N ARG A 31 7.14 4.01 -6.36
CA ARG A 31 7.84 2.72 -6.20
C ARG A 31 8.09 2.03 -7.53
N SER A 32 9.28 1.43 -7.65
CA SER A 32 9.66 0.66 -8.83
C SER A 32 9.00 -0.71 -8.84
N ILE A 33 8.75 -1.21 -10.04
CA ILE A 33 8.02 -2.45 -10.30
C ILE A 33 8.93 -3.38 -11.10
N LEU A 34 8.97 -4.64 -10.69
CA LEU A 34 9.69 -5.71 -11.38
C LEU A 34 8.69 -6.65 -12.06
N THR A 35 8.98 -7.04 -13.30
CA THR A 35 8.18 -8.04 -14.04
C THR A 35 9.08 -9.11 -14.64
N ASN A 36 8.58 -10.35 -14.66
CA ASN A 36 9.18 -11.44 -15.41
C ASN A 36 8.36 -11.80 -16.67
N GLY A 37 7.43 -10.92 -17.08
CA GLY A 37 6.50 -11.14 -18.19
C GLY A 37 5.16 -11.75 -17.78
N ASN A 38 5.14 -12.55 -16.71
CA ASN A 38 3.92 -13.23 -16.22
C ASN A 38 3.42 -12.64 -14.89
N ARG A 39 4.35 -12.26 -14.01
CA ARG A 39 4.09 -11.76 -12.67
C ARG A 39 4.73 -10.39 -12.48
N PHE A 40 4.11 -9.59 -11.64
CA PHE A 40 4.54 -8.25 -11.28
C PHE A 40 4.78 -8.19 -9.78
N ALA A 41 5.82 -7.49 -9.36
CA ALA A 41 6.16 -7.32 -7.95
C ALA A 41 6.61 -5.89 -7.65
N ILE A 42 6.29 -5.41 -6.46
CA ILE A 42 6.76 -4.11 -5.97
C ILE A 42 8.14 -4.31 -5.32
N ILE A 43 9.11 -3.50 -5.72
CA ILE A 43 10.47 -3.60 -5.20
C ILE A 43 10.86 -2.38 -4.37
N THR A 44 11.74 -2.60 -3.39
CA THR A 44 12.33 -1.52 -2.59
C THR A 44 13.41 -0.80 -3.38
N LYS A 45 13.83 0.40 -2.92
CA LYS A 45 14.97 1.13 -3.50
C LYS A 45 16.26 0.29 -3.50
N GLU A 46 16.46 -0.56 -2.49
CA GLU A 46 17.63 -1.44 -2.40
C GLU A 46 17.60 -2.53 -3.48
N GLN A 47 16.43 -3.15 -3.70
CA GLN A 47 16.23 -4.15 -4.75
C GLN A 47 16.33 -3.51 -6.14
N GLU A 48 15.81 -2.31 -6.30
CA GLU A 48 15.96 -1.51 -7.51
C GLU A 48 17.42 -1.17 -7.80
N ASN A 49 18.17 -0.68 -6.79
CA ASN A 49 19.59 -0.41 -6.92
C ASN A 49 20.37 -1.69 -7.28
N SER A 50 19.96 -2.82 -6.71
CA SER A 50 20.52 -4.14 -7.04
C SER A 50 20.20 -4.54 -8.48
N ALA A 51 19.01 -4.26 -8.99
CA ALA A 51 18.62 -4.52 -10.38
C ALA A 51 19.36 -3.62 -11.37
N LYS A 52 19.57 -2.35 -11.03
CA LYS A 52 20.31 -1.37 -11.85
C LYS A 52 21.83 -1.62 -11.93
N ARG A 53 22.34 -2.62 -11.21
CA ARG A 53 23.75 -3.05 -11.32
C ARG A 53 24.04 -3.65 -12.69
N VAL A 54 23.12 -4.44 -13.23
CA VAL A 54 23.18 -4.96 -14.60
C VAL A 54 21.92 -4.51 -15.33
N PHE A 55 22.07 -3.60 -16.29
CA PHE A 55 20.97 -3.09 -17.07
C PHE A 55 21.16 -3.42 -18.54
N CYS A 56 20.15 -4.00 -19.17
CA CYS A 56 20.09 -4.21 -20.61
C CYS A 56 18.84 -3.51 -21.15
N PRO A 57 18.89 -2.91 -22.35
CA PRO A 57 17.79 -2.11 -22.87
C PRO A 57 16.55 -2.93 -23.25
N ASN A 58 16.72 -4.22 -23.57
CA ASN A 58 15.61 -5.11 -23.90
C ASN A 58 15.98 -6.59 -23.63
N ILE A 59 14.98 -7.46 -23.76
CA ILE A 59 15.08 -8.90 -23.47
C ILE A 59 16.10 -9.60 -24.38
N ASN A 60 16.20 -9.21 -25.65
CA ASN A 60 17.09 -9.87 -26.61
C ASN A 60 18.57 -9.57 -26.30
N GLU A 61 18.88 -8.33 -25.96
CA GLU A 61 20.23 -7.92 -25.56
C GLU A 61 20.61 -8.57 -24.21
N ALA A 62 19.66 -8.69 -23.29
CA ALA A 62 19.85 -9.38 -22.02
C ALA A 62 20.16 -10.89 -22.20
N ALA A 63 19.42 -11.57 -23.07
CA ALA A 63 19.60 -13.00 -23.33
C ALA A 63 20.98 -13.32 -23.93
N LYS A 64 21.52 -12.41 -24.74
CA LYS A 64 22.85 -12.56 -25.36
C LYS A 64 23.98 -11.95 -24.54
N PHE A 65 23.65 -11.27 -23.44
CA PHE A 65 24.58 -10.45 -22.66
C PHE A 65 25.47 -9.57 -23.57
N SER A 66 24.82 -8.77 -24.42
CA SER A 66 25.54 -8.02 -25.45
C SER A 66 26.30 -6.82 -24.89
N SER A 67 27.12 -6.19 -25.74
CA SER A 67 27.86 -4.96 -25.43
C SER A 67 26.96 -3.76 -25.10
N LYS A 68 25.65 -3.84 -25.35
CA LYS A 68 24.68 -2.80 -24.96
C LYS A 68 24.21 -2.92 -23.51
N CYS A 69 24.54 -4.00 -22.83
CA CYS A 69 24.28 -4.14 -21.41
C CYS A 69 25.31 -3.34 -20.60
N ILE A 70 24.82 -2.49 -19.70
CA ILE A 70 25.63 -1.69 -18.79
C ILE A 70 25.79 -2.47 -17.49
N MET A 71 27.04 -2.69 -17.10
CA MET A 71 27.41 -3.39 -15.87
C MET A 71 28.33 -2.52 -15.02
N LYS A 72 27.99 -2.33 -13.73
CA LYS A 72 28.90 -1.65 -12.81
C LYS A 72 30.13 -2.51 -12.51
N LYS A 73 31.30 -1.86 -12.41
CA LYS A 73 32.61 -2.53 -12.26
C LYS A 73 32.76 -3.32 -10.95
N ASP A 74 31.93 -3.07 -9.95
CA ASP A 74 31.99 -3.65 -8.61
C ASP A 74 31.21 -4.97 -8.45
N ILE A 75 30.45 -5.38 -9.47
CA ILE A 75 29.59 -6.57 -9.43
C ILE A 75 30.36 -7.89 -9.39
N CYS A 76 31.51 -7.93 -10.05
CA CYS A 76 32.36 -9.10 -10.11
C CYS A 76 33.71 -8.76 -9.48
N LYS A 77 33.99 -9.34 -8.31
CA LYS A 77 35.32 -9.25 -7.70
C LYS A 77 36.08 -10.52 -8.03
N CYS A 78 37.13 -10.38 -8.80
CA CYS A 78 38.03 -11.45 -9.15
C CYS A 78 39.32 -11.32 -8.34
N GLU A 79 39.64 -12.35 -7.57
CA GLU A 79 40.87 -12.44 -6.81
C GLU A 79 41.80 -13.43 -7.50
N LYS A 80 43.04 -13.01 -7.73
CA LYS A 80 44.08 -13.90 -8.21
C LYS A 80 44.60 -14.72 -7.02
N ARG A 81 44.36 -16.02 -7.02
CA ARG A 81 45.03 -16.98 -6.14
C ARG A 81 46.18 -17.65 -6.90
N LYS A 82 47.18 -18.16 -6.19
CA LYS A 82 48.47 -18.69 -6.68
C LYS A 82 48.51 -19.02 -8.19
N ASN A 83 47.69 -19.97 -8.66
CA ASN A 83 47.58 -20.34 -10.09
C ASN A 83 46.14 -20.31 -10.65
N LYS A 84 45.18 -19.64 -10.00
CA LYS A 84 43.78 -19.60 -10.43
C LYS A 84 43.17 -18.23 -10.17
N ILE A 85 42.40 -17.71 -11.12
CA ILE A 85 41.55 -16.55 -10.89
C ILE A 85 40.23 -17.05 -10.32
N MET A 86 39.88 -16.61 -9.12
CA MET A 86 38.59 -16.88 -8.50
C MET A 86 37.74 -15.62 -8.56
N CYS A 87 36.70 -15.63 -9.38
CA CYS A 87 35.70 -14.58 -9.40
C CYS A 87 34.55 -14.95 -8.46
N GLY A 88 34.38 -14.16 -7.41
CA GLY A 88 33.30 -14.30 -6.46
C GLY A 88 32.03 -13.59 -6.95
N LYS A 89 30.87 -14.21 -6.72
CA LYS A 89 29.58 -13.50 -6.83
C LYS A 89 29.48 -12.51 -5.68
N GLN A 90 29.15 -11.27 -5.98
CA GLN A 90 28.83 -10.30 -4.94
C GLN A 90 27.44 -10.61 -4.35
N ASN A 91 27.34 -10.58 -3.02
CA ASN A 91 26.11 -10.83 -2.30
C ASN A 91 25.03 -9.78 -2.67
N GLY A 92 23.84 -10.27 -3.01
CA GLY A 92 22.65 -9.46 -3.25
C GLY A 92 21.45 -10.38 -3.45
N PRO A 93 20.23 -9.95 -3.10
CA PRO A 93 19.05 -10.78 -3.30
C PRO A 93 18.91 -11.10 -4.78
N TYR A 94 18.70 -12.38 -5.12
CA TYR A 94 18.41 -12.72 -6.51
C TYR A 94 17.05 -12.12 -6.86
N LEU A 95 16.97 -11.39 -7.97
CA LEU A 95 15.71 -10.80 -8.45
C LEU A 95 14.60 -11.84 -8.63
N LYS A 96 14.98 -13.10 -8.91
CA LYS A 96 14.04 -14.23 -9.01
C LYS A 96 13.32 -14.52 -7.68
N ASP A 97 14.00 -14.34 -6.55
CA ASP A 97 13.47 -14.67 -5.22
C ASP A 97 12.36 -13.67 -4.82
N ILE A 98 12.36 -12.47 -5.41
CA ILE A 98 11.30 -11.47 -5.22
C ILE A 98 9.94 -12.02 -5.65
N PHE A 99 9.90 -12.83 -6.71
CA PHE A 99 8.67 -13.45 -7.19
C PHE A 99 8.22 -14.66 -6.37
N MET A 100 8.96 -15.05 -5.34
CA MET A 100 8.57 -16.06 -4.36
C MET A 100 8.05 -15.43 -3.06
N GLY A 101 8.14 -14.10 -2.92
CA GLY A 101 7.72 -13.38 -1.72
C GLY A 101 6.32 -12.77 -1.80
N GLU A 102 5.93 -12.14 -0.70
CA GLU A 102 4.60 -11.54 -0.49
C GLU A 102 4.34 -10.23 -1.27
N LYS A 103 5.35 -9.74 -2.01
CA LYS A 103 5.27 -8.46 -2.77
C LYS A 103 4.81 -8.62 -4.21
N VAL A 104 4.27 -9.79 -4.56
CA VAL A 104 3.76 -10.13 -5.90
C VAL A 104 2.29 -9.73 -6.00
N LEU A 105 1.90 -9.09 -7.11
CA LEU A 105 0.51 -8.73 -7.37
C LEU A 105 -0.34 -9.98 -7.68
N PRO A 106 -1.63 -10.01 -7.29
CA PRO A 106 -2.38 -8.91 -6.67
C PRO A 106 -2.07 -8.76 -5.18
N LEU A 107 -1.95 -7.52 -4.70
CA LEU A 107 -1.73 -7.24 -3.29
C LEU A 107 -2.39 -5.94 -2.87
N VAL A 108 -2.76 -5.84 -1.60
CA VAL A 108 -3.21 -4.58 -0.99
C VAL A 108 -2.01 -3.86 -0.42
N HIS A 109 -1.79 -2.62 -0.83
CA HIS A 109 -0.72 -1.77 -0.32
C HIS A 109 -1.22 -0.34 -0.17
N ASN A 110 -1.12 0.20 1.04
CA ASN A 110 -1.55 1.56 1.39
C ASN A 110 -3.00 1.86 0.94
N GLY A 111 -3.93 0.94 1.20
CA GLY A 111 -5.35 1.09 0.84
C GLY A 111 -5.67 0.94 -0.66
N LEU A 112 -4.68 0.57 -1.49
CA LEU A 112 -4.87 0.23 -2.89
C LEU A 112 -4.75 -1.27 -3.12
N LEU A 113 -5.73 -1.86 -3.78
CA LEU A 113 -5.53 -3.13 -4.47
C LEU A 113 -4.74 -2.87 -5.75
N LEU A 114 -3.50 -3.33 -5.77
CA LEU A 114 -2.66 -3.34 -6.95
C LEU A 114 -2.82 -4.67 -7.65
N LYS A 115 -3.23 -4.64 -8.92
CA LYS A 115 -3.42 -5.85 -9.73
C LYS A 115 -2.92 -5.67 -11.15
N ASN A 116 -2.58 -6.78 -11.78
CA ASN A 116 -2.30 -6.83 -13.22
C ASN A 116 -3.63 -6.98 -13.97
N GLU A 117 -3.90 -6.05 -14.88
CA GLU A 117 -5.02 -6.10 -15.80
C GLU A 117 -4.47 -5.87 -17.22
N ASN A 118 -4.54 -6.88 -18.10
CA ASN A 118 -4.06 -6.78 -19.48
C ASN A 118 -2.61 -6.29 -19.66
N LYS A 119 -1.68 -6.72 -18.78
CA LYS A 119 -0.27 -6.29 -18.74
C LYS A 119 -0.05 -4.85 -18.28
N GLU A 120 -1.10 -4.19 -17.81
CA GLU A 120 -1.02 -2.90 -17.14
C GLU A 120 -1.22 -3.11 -15.63
N ILE A 121 -0.58 -2.26 -14.84
CA ILE A 121 -0.78 -2.27 -13.40
C ILE A 121 -1.85 -1.26 -13.07
N VAL A 122 -2.94 -1.77 -12.51
CA VAL A 122 -4.10 -0.97 -12.11
C VAL A 122 -4.11 -0.87 -10.60
N ALA A 123 -4.23 0.36 -10.12
CA ALA A 123 -4.46 0.67 -8.72
C ALA A 123 -5.96 0.89 -8.49
N ILE A 124 -6.55 0.05 -7.64
CA ILE A 124 -7.95 0.15 -7.25
C ILE A 124 -8.01 0.59 -5.79
N PRO A 125 -8.35 1.85 -5.52
CA PRO A 125 -8.64 2.29 -4.16
C PRO A 125 -9.87 1.58 -3.59
N GLU A 126 -9.84 1.31 -2.28
CA GLU A 126 -10.99 0.74 -1.57
C GLU A 126 -12.20 1.69 -1.58
N LEU A 127 -11.95 3.01 -1.52
CA LEU A 127 -12.97 4.04 -1.55
C LEU A 127 -12.55 5.22 -2.44
N THR A 128 -13.52 5.75 -3.20
CA THR A 128 -13.33 6.94 -4.04
C THR A 128 -14.54 7.84 -3.92
N ALA A 129 -14.30 9.15 -3.89
CA ALA A 129 -15.35 10.14 -4.06
C ALA A 129 -15.39 10.57 -5.52
N ALA A 130 -16.58 10.65 -6.11
CA ALA A 130 -16.78 11.18 -7.44
C ALA A 130 -17.93 12.18 -7.42
N ILE A 131 -17.75 13.31 -8.09
CA ILE A 131 -18.83 14.28 -8.28
C ILE A 131 -19.43 14.04 -9.66
N LEU A 132 -20.69 13.62 -9.67
CA LEU A 132 -21.45 13.37 -10.90
C LEU A 132 -22.38 14.54 -11.19
N GLN A 133 -22.30 15.07 -12.40
CA GLN A 133 -23.33 15.92 -12.96
C GLN A 133 -24.31 15.04 -13.74
N ILE A 134 -25.58 15.12 -13.35
CA ILE A 134 -26.69 14.41 -14.02
C ILE A 134 -27.53 15.46 -14.74
N ARG A 135 -27.72 15.29 -16.05
CA ARG A 135 -28.68 16.09 -16.83
C ARG A 135 -29.80 15.20 -17.34
N LEU A 136 -31.02 15.61 -17.08
CA LEU A 136 -32.23 14.89 -17.45
C LEU A 136 -32.97 15.70 -18.53
N ALA A 137 -33.42 15.04 -19.58
CA ALA A 137 -34.19 15.68 -20.65
C ALA A 137 -35.54 14.99 -20.81
N GLY A 138 -36.64 15.71 -20.52
CA GLY A 138 -38.00 15.18 -20.72
C GLY A 138 -38.44 14.09 -19.73
N VAL A 139 -37.72 13.94 -18.60
CA VAL A 139 -38.07 12.99 -17.53
C VAL A 139 -38.08 13.69 -16.17
N SER A 140 -38.98 13.28 -15.27
CA SER A 140 -38.96 13.67 -13.86
C SER A 140 -38.15 12.65 -13.05
N PHE A 141 -37.52 13.11 -11.97
CA PHE A 141 -36.74 12.26 -11.08
C PHE A 141 -37.32 12.31 -9.67
N LYS A 142 -37.30 11.16 -8.99
CA LYS A 142 -37.60 11.04 -7.57
C LYS A 142 -36.38 10.47 -6.87
N ALA A 143 -35.79 11.22 -5.94
CA ALA A 143 -34.77 10.69 -5.05
C ALA A 143 -35.43 9.78 -4.02
N GLN A 144 -34.89 8.59 -3.84
CA GLN A 144 -35.14 7.76 -2.66
C GLN A 144 -33.84 7.74 -1.86
N ILE A 145 -33.89 8.31 -0.66
CA ILE A 145 -32.75 8.35 0.25
C ILE A 145 -33.04 7.33 1.35
N GLU A 146 -32.15 6.36 1.48
CA GLU A 146 -32.19 5.40 2.57
C GLU A 146 -31.49 6.02 3.79
N LEU A 147 -32.22 6.08 4.90
CA LEU A 147 -31.79 6.71 6.16
C LEU A 147 -31.33 5.63 7.13
N ASN A 148 -30.24 4.95 6.77
CA ASN A 148 -29.69 3.84 7.53
C ASN A 148 -28.92 4.35 8.75
N THR A 149 -29.02 3.60 9.84
CA THR A 149 -28.21 3.81 11.04
C THR A 149 -27.05 2.82 11.08
N CYS A 150 -25.94 3.18 11.73
CA CYS A 150 -24.79 2.30 11.83
C CYS A 150 -24.14 2.29 13.21
N LYS A 151 -23.52 1.15 13.53
CA LYS A 151 -22.76 0.91 14.74
C LYS A 151 -21.33 0.50 14.39
N ILE A 152 -20.37 1.25 14.92
CA ILE A 152 -18.94 0.97 14.81
C ILE A 152 -18.45 0.34 16.11
N THR A 153 -17.73 -0.78 15.98
CA THR A 153 -17.09 -1.45 17.11
C THR A 153 -15.61 -1.69 16.80
N PRO A 154 -14.68 -0.85 17.30
CA PRO A 154 -13.26 -1.09 17.16
C PRO A 154 -12.86 -2.34 17.96
N TYR A 155 -11.91 -3.13 17.46
CA TYR A 155 -11.44 -4.32 18.20
C TYR A 155 -9.93 -4.54 18.17
N GLU A 156 -9.20 -4.02 17.17
CA GLU A 156 -7.75 -4.19 17.12
C GLU A 156 -7.07 -3.00 16.44
N ILE A 157 -5.94 -2.56 17.00
CA ILE A 157 -5.09 -1.54 16.40
C ILE A 157 -3.63 -1.96 16.58
N VAL A 158 -2.94 -2.23 15.47
CA VAL A 158 -1.59 -2.83 15.48
C VAL A 158 -0.74 -2.21 14.38
N GLY A 159 0.50 -1.83 14.69
CA GLY A 159 1.47 -1.37 13.70
C GLY A 159 2.56 -0.48 14.29
N CYS A 160 3.04 0.47 13.49
CA CYS A 160 4.03 1.46 13.89
C CYS A 160 3.57 2.88 13.54
N TYR A 161 3.96 3.85 14.37
CA TYR A 161 3.85 5.27 14.06
C TYR A 161 5.09 5.77 13.31
N GLY A 162 4.99 6.86 12.56
CA GLY A 162 6.11 7.46 11.82
C GLY A 162 6.78 6.57 10.78
N CYS A 163 6.16 5.44 10.41
CA CYS A 163 6.73 4.43 9.52
C CYS A 163 5.91 4.29 8.23
N GLU A 164 6.54 3.79 7.17
CA GLU A 164 5.85 3.61 5.88
C GLU A 164 4.67 2.62 5.97
N LYS A 165 4.81 1.56 6.79
CA LYS A 165 3.76 0.55 6.98
C LYS A 165 2.52 1.09 7.71
N GLY A 166 2.69 2.13 8.53
CA GLY A 166 1.64 2.69 9.37
C GLY A 166 1.04 1.68 10.37
N VAL A 167 -0.23 1.93 10.68
CA VAL A 167 -1.04 1.22 11.65
C VAL A 167 -2.22 0.56 10.93
N THR A 168 -2.48 -0.69 11.28
CA THR A 168 -3.66 -1.44 10.86
C THR A 168 -4.71 -1.30 11.95
N PHE A 169 -5.82 -0.64 11.63
CA PHE A 169 -6.97 -0.47 12.50
C PHE A 169 -8.10 -1.37 12.02
N LYS A 170 -8.53 -2.31 12.86
CA LYS A 170 -9.62 -3.23 12.56
C LYS A 170 -10.85 -2.93 13.41
N LEU A 171 -11.98 -2.89 12.74
CA LEU A 171 -13.28 -2.57 13.31
C LEU A 171 -14.37 -3.41 12.66
N GLN A 172 -15.51 -3.53 13.35
CA GLN A 172 -16.74 -4.02 12.76
C GLN A 172 -17.66 -2.83 12.50
N CYS A 173 -18.26 -2.79 11.30
CA CYS A 173 -19.34 -1.86 11.00
C CYS A 173 -20.62 -2.58 10.63
N LEU A 174 -21.66 -2.34 11.41
CA LEU A 174 -23.01 -2.86 11.21
C LEU A 174 -23.94 -1.74 10.80
N THR A 175 -24.84 -2.02 9.86
CA THR A 175 -25.97 -1.15 9.52
C THR A 175 -27.29 -1.86 9.84
N ASP A 176 -28.31 -1.10 10.19
CA ASP A 176 -29.65 -1.63 10.51
C ASP A 176 -30.33 -2.30 9.30
N PHE A 177 -30.14 -1.74 8.11
CA PHE A 177 -30.53 -2.33 6.84
C PHE A 177 -29.59 -1.87 5.71
N GLY A 178 -29.71 -2.49 4.53
CA GLY A 178 -29.00 -2.07 3.32
C GLY A 178 -27.48 -2.08 3.44
N ARG A 179 -26.79 -1.37 2.54
CA ARG A 179 -25.34 -1.11 2.62
C ARG A 179 -25.15 0.40 2.64
N THR A 180 -24.37 0.90 3.59
CA THR A 180 -24.13 2.34 3.72
C THR A 180 -22.65 2.66 3.93
N LEU A 181 -22.26 3.91 3.69
CA LEU A 181 -20.91 4.40 3.91
C LEU A 181 -20.90 5.22 5.21
N ALA A 182 -20.14 4.78 6.20
CA ALA A 182 -19.90 5.53 7.43
C ALA A 182 -18.66 6.40 7.27
N THR A 183 -18.76 7.68 7.63
CA THR A 183 -17.60 8.59 7.70
C THR A 183 -17.08 8.61 9.12
N LEU A 184 -15.82 8.24 9.31
CA LEU A 184 -15.13 8.26 10.59
C LEU A 184 -14.31 9.54 10.70
N ILE A 185 -14.57 10.32 11.75
CA ILE A 185 -13.85 11.55 12.06
C ILE A 185 -13.20 11.38 13.43
N CYS A 186 -11.87 11.42 13.45
CA CYS A 186 -11.03 11.44 14.64
C CYS A 186 -10.11 12.67 14.59
N PRO A 187 -9.53 13.11 15.71
CA PRO A 187 -8.53 14.18 15.73
C PRO A 187 -7.38 13.98 14.73
N SER A 188 -6.86 12.75 14.60
CA SER A 188 -5.69 12.49 13.75
C SER A 188 -6.01 12.04 12.32
N PHE A 189 -7.23 11.59 12.05
CA PHE A 189 -7.59 11.12 10.71
C PHE A 189 -9.07 11.27 10.40
N THR A 190 -9.35 11.33 9.10
CA THR A 190 -10.71 11.17 8.55
C THR A 190 -10.67 10.05 7.53
N SER A 191 -11.58 9.10 7.67
CA SER A 191 -11.69 7.95 6.76
C SER A 191 -13.16 7.62 6.53
N ALA A 192 -13.44 6.74 5.57
CA ALA A 192 -14.76 6.17 5.40
C ALA A 192 -14.68 4.64 5.42
N VAL A 193 -15.79 3.99 5.75
CA VAL A 193 -15.89 2.53 5.80
C VAL A 193 -17.28 2.08 5.35
N THR A 194 -17.33 1.01 4.56
CA THR A 194 -18.59 0.41 4.12
C THR A 194 -19.17 -0.49 5.21
N CYS A 195 -20.43 -0.24 5.58
CA CYS A 195 -21.18 -0.93 6.61
C CYS A 195 -22.24 -1.84 5.99
N GLU A 196 -22.40 -3.04 6.54
CA GLU A 196 -23.30 -4.07 6.04
C GLU A 196 -24.14 -4.65 7.19
N PRO A 197 -25.32 -5.25 6.94
CA PRO A 197 -26.17 -5.77 8.00
C PRO A 197 -25.55 -6.99 8.68
N THR A 198 -24.66 -7.67 7.98
CA THR A 198 -23.83 -8.75 8.51
C THR A 198 -22.51 -8.20 9.04
N ALA A 199 -22.13 -8.67 10.23
CA ALA A 199 -20.90 -8.25 10.89
C ALA A 199 -19.68 -8.66 10.06
N ASN A 200 -19.12 -7.71 9.31
CA ASN A 200 -17.91 -7.91 8.53
C ASN A 200 -16.77 -7.11 9.15
N ASN A 201 -15.63 -7.76 9.30
CA ASN A 201 -14.40 -7.12 9.75
C ASN A 201 -13.88 -6.19 8.65
N LYS A 202 -13.69 -4.93 9.00
CA LYS A 202 -13.13 -3.89 8.13
C LYS A 202 -11.75 -3.53 8.64
N THR A 203 -10.83 -3.32 7.71
CA THR A 203 -9.43 -3.02 8.02
C THR A 203 -9.06 -1.71 7.35
N LEU A 204 -8.63 -0.74 8.15
CA LEU A 204 -8.15 0.56 7.71
C LEU A 204 -6.64 0.63 7.90
N SER A 205 -5.94 1.18 6.92
CA SER A 205 -4.52 1.52 7.02
C SER A 205 -4.40 3.00 7.35
N LEU A 206 -3.84 3.33 8.51
CA LEU A 206 -3.71 4.68 9.04
C LEU A 206 -2.25 5.02 9.29
N HIS A 207 -1.90 6.31 9.25
CA HIS A 207 -0.56 6.79 9.56
C HIS A 207 -0.64 7.82 10.67
N PHE A 208 0.02 7.53 11.79
CA PHE A 208 0.14 8.43 12.93
C PHE A 208 1.59 8.90 13.05
N ASP A 209 1.79 10.12 13.51
CA ASP A 209 3.11 10.71 13.78
C ASP A 209 3.56 10.55 15.25
N HIS A 210 2.69 10.03 16.11
CA HIS A 210 2.91 9.83 17.53
C HIS A 210 2.54 8.41 18.01
N ALA A 211 3.08 8.02 19.16
CA ALA A 211 2.98 6.66 19.71
C ALA A 211 1.73 6.40 20.54
N ASP A 212 1.27 7.42 21.26
CA ASP A 212 0.20 7.33 22.24
C ASP A 212 -1.12 7.71 21.57
N ILE A 213 -1.81 6.69 21.03
CA ILE A 213 -3.10 6.91 20.39
C ILE A 213 -4.17 6.69 21.45
N ASP A 214 -4.84 7.78 21.81
CA ASP A 214 -6.01 7.76 22.65
C ASP A 214 -6.98 8.87 22.21
N GLU A 215 -7.89 8.51 21.32
CA GLU A 215 -8.74 9.47 20.61
C GLU A 215 -10.22 9.10 20.72
N ASN A 216 -11.04 10.12 20.94
CA ASN A 216 -12.49 10.01 20.79
C ASN A 216 -12.86 10.35 19.35
N CYS A 217 -13.54 9.43 18.69
CA CYS A 217 -13.95 9.51 17.31
C CYS A 217 -15.47 9.54 17.18
N GLU A 218 -15.94 10.09 16.07
CA GLU A 218 -17.35 10.10 15.68
C GLU A 218 -17.52 9.40 14.33
N ALA A 219 -18.53 8.54 14.23
CA ALA A 219 -18.93 7.87 13.01
C ALA A 219 -20.27 8.43 12.53
N PHE A 220 -20.31 8.94 11.31
CA PHE A 220 -21.50 9.52 10.70
C PHE A 220 -22.08 8.59 9.63
N CYS A 221 -23.35 8.23 9.81
CA CYS A 221 -24.19 7.56 8.83
C CYS A 221 -25.42 8.44 8.53
N PRO A 222 -26.16 8.17 7.44
CA PRO A 222 -27.26 9.05 6.99
C PRO A 222 -28.25 9.46 8.08
N ALA A 223 -28.55 8.56 9.03
CA ALA A 223 -29.50 8.80 10.11
C ALA A 223 -28.93 8.67 11.53
N SER A 224 -27.63 8.46 11.70
CA SER A 224 -27.05 8.25 13.03
C SER A 224 -25.63 8.80 13.15
N THR A 225 -25.29 9.30 14.33
CA THR A 225 -23.91 9.57 14.73
C THR A 225 -23.55 8.70 15.93
N THR A 226 -22.48 7.91 15.83
CA THR A 226 -22.01 7.03 16.89
C THR A 226 -20.63 7.44 17.37
N ARG A 227 -20.45 7.57 18.68
CA ARG A 227 -19.14 7.86 19.29
C ARG A 227 -18.42 6.58 19.67
N PHE A 228 -17.12 6.53 19.42
CA PHE A 228 -16.26 5.42 19.83
C PHE A 228 -14.88 5.94 20.22
N ARG A 229 -14.18 5.21 21.08
CA ARG A 229 -12.82 5.54 21.51
C ARG A 229 -11.85 4.54 20.90
N ILE A 230 -10.75 5.03 20.37
CA ILE A 230 -9.61 4.22 19.97
C ILE A 230 -8.50 4.41 21.00
N SER A 231 -7.91 3.32 21.47
CA SER A 231 -6.77 3.36 22.38
C SER A 231 -5.76 2.30 21.96
N ALA A 232 -4.51 2.71 21.74
CA ALA A 232 -3.39 1.84 21.41
C ALA A 232 -2.23 2.17 22.35
N PRO A 233 -2.17 1.56 23.56
CA PRO A 233 -1.24 2.02 24.58
C PRO A 233 0.25 1.84 24.22
N PHE A 234 0.61 1.09 23.17
CA PHE A 234 2.01 0.91 22.74
C PHE A 234 2.14 0.56 21.25
N LEU A 235 2.10 1.55 20.35
CA LEU A 235 2.57 1.33 18.98
C LEU A 235 4.11 1.28 18.96
N ILE A 236 4.66 0.09 18.82
CA ILE A 236 6.10 -0.16 18.83
C ILE A 236 6.71 0.40 17.55
N THR A 237 7.47 1.50 17.64
CA THR A 237 8.31 1.96 16.53
C THR A 237 9.60 1.15 16.39
N LEU A 238 10.11 0.53 17.46
CA LEU A 238 11.52 0.17 17.52
C LEU A 238 11.84 -1.02 18.46
N ILE A 239 11.42 -2.24 18.12
CA ILE A 239 12.19 -3.43 18.59
C ILE A 239 13.36 -3.73 17.65
N PHE A 240 13.32 -3.29 16.39
CA PHE A 240 14.44 -3.55 15.46
C PHE A 240 15.67 -2.64 15.65
N THR A 241 15.57 -1.44 16.23
CA THR A 241 16.79 -0.65 16.53
C THR A 241 17.41 -1.03 17.86
N ILE A 242 16.63 -1.37 18.89
CA ILE A 242 17.20 -1.78 20.18
C ILE A 242 17.84 -3.17 20.07
N PHE A 243 17.21 -4.15 19.40
CA PHE A 243 17.85 -5.45 19.16
C PHE A 243 19.00 -5.38 18.14
N SER A 244 18.92 -4.54 17.09
CA SER A 244 20.05 -4.37 16.16
C SER A 244 21.22 -3.61 16.80
N CYS A 245 20.96 -2.71 17.77
CA CYS A 245 22.01 -2.04 18.54
C CYS A 245 22.63 -2.99 19.59
N LEU A 246 21.83 -3.81 20.29
CA LEU A 246 22.34 -4.82 21.23
C LEU A 246 23.16 -5.91 20.52
N ILE A 247 22.78 -6.35 19.32
CA ILE A 247 23.57 -7.31 18.53
C ILE A 247 24.88 -6.66 18.01
N LYS A 248 24.87 -5.37 17.65
CA LYS A 248 26.11 -4.66 17.28
C LYS A 248 27.04 -4.37 18.46
N LEU A 249 26.51 -4.11 19.65
CA LEU A 249 27.30 -3.92 20.88
C LEU A 249 27.89 -5.24 21.40
N LEU A 250 27.23 -6.38 21.19
CA LEU A 250 27.78 -7.70 21.52
C LEU A 250 28.84 -8.19 20.51
N CYS A 251 28.81 -7.73 19.26
CA CYS A 251 29.84 -8.08 18.26
C CYS A 251 31.08 -7.16 18.27
N LEU A 252 31.04 -5.99 18.92
CA LEU A 252 32.19 -5.07 19.02
C LEU A 252 33.06 -5.25 20.28
N ARG A 253 32.78 -6.27 21.10
CA ARG A 253 33.58 -6.61 22.29
C ARG A 253 34.25 -7.99 22.16
N SER A 254 35.00 -8.21 21.08
CA SER A 254 35.94 -9.34 20.99
C SER A 254 37.11 -9.07 20.04
N VAL A 255 37.75 -7.91 20.09
CA VAL A 255 39.15 -7.76 19.65
C VAL A 255 39.78 -6.62 20.45
N GLY A 256 40.73 -6.94 21.35
CA GLY A 256 41.64 -5.93 21.90
C GLY A 256 42.08 -6.09 23.35
N ASN A 257 43.11 -6.91 23.55
CA ASN A 257 44.32 -6.60 24.35
C ASN A 257 44.33 -6.81 25.89
N ASN A 258 45.10 -7.82 26.34
CA ASN A 258 46.31 -7.68 27.17
C ASN A 258 46.89 -9.09 27.43
N ARG A 259 48.14 -9.39 27.03
CA ARG A 259 49.37 -9.19 27.81
C ARG A 259 49.28 -9.76 29.24
N ASN A 260 49.75 -10.99 29.41
CA ASN A 260 50.99 -11.32 30.11
C ASN A 260 51.48 -12.70 29.65
#